data_AF-A0A7J2UZ66-F1
#
_entry.id   AF-A0A7J2UZ66-F1
#
_cell.length_a   1.000
_cell.length_b   1.000
_cell.length_c   1.000
_cell.angle_alpha   90.00
_cell.angle_beta   90.00
_cell.angle_gamma   90.00
#
_symmetry.space_group_name_H-M   'P 1'
#
loop_
_entity.id
_entity.type
_entity.pdbx_description
1 polymer ?
#
loop_
_entity_poly.entity_id
_entity_poly.type
_entity_poly.pdbx_seq_one_letter_code
_entity_poly.pdbx_strand_id
1 'polypeptide(L)' 'YTVGPEILGIMRSDAGIMHPLPRVDELSPELDSKPNAWYFDQARWGLNVRVALLSLILR' A
#
# COMPACT_ATOMS: atom_id res chain seq x y z
N TYR A 1 17.13 -5.41 -0.79
CA TYR A 1 16.25 -6.44 -1.37
C TYR A 1 15.10 -5.71 -2.00
N THR A 2 14.79 -5.97 -3.27
CA THR A 2 13.81 -5.20 -4.04
C THR A 2 12.66 -6.11 -4.43
N VAL A 3 11.43 -5.68 -4.14
CA VAL A 3 10.21 -6.34 -4.57
C VAL A 3 9.88 -5.81 -5.97
N GLY A 4 9.90 -6.68 -6.97
CA GLY A 4 9.55 -6.35 -8.35
C GLY A 4 8.37 -7.16 -8.88
N PRO A 5 8.04 -6.99 -10.18
CA PRO A 5 6.91 -7.67 -10.83
C PRO A 5 6.99 -9.20 -10.79
N GLU A 6 8.17 -9.78 -10.64
CA GLU A 6 8.40 -11.23 -10.55
C GLU A 6 7.63 -11.86 -9.37
N ILE A 7 7.46 -11.13 -8.27
CA ILE A 7 6.71 -11.60 -7.10
C ILE A 7 5.22 -11.74 -7.41
N LEU A 8 4.68 -10.96 -8.36
CA LEU A 8 3.27 -11.05 -8.74
C LEU A 8 2.91 -12.42 -9.35
N GLY A 9 3.87 -13.12 -9.96
CA GLY A 9 3.65 -14.44 -10.56
C GLY A 9 3.47 -15.58 -9.55
N ILE A 10 3.98 -15.41 -8.32
CA ILE A 10 3.87 -16.38 -7.23
C ILE A 10 2.88 -15.96 -6.15
N MET A 11 2.37 -14.74 -6.24
CA MET A 11 1.45 -14.16 -5.28
C MET A 11 0.02 -14.67 -5.54
N ARG A 12 -0.80 -14.72 -4.48
CA ARG A 12 -2.23 -14.97 -4.63
C ARG A 12 -2.88 -13.86 -5.45
N SER A 13 -3.90 -14.23 -6.24
CA SER A 13 -4.61 -13.30 -7.13
C SER A 13 -5.32 -12.16 -6.40
N ASP A 14 -5.65 -12.35 -5.13
CA ASP A 14 -6.38 -11.40 -4.26
C ASP A 14 -5.47 -10.62 -3.30
N ALA A 15 -4.16 -10.84 -3.35
CA ALA A 15 -3.23 -10.16 -2.47
C ALA A 15 -2.82 -8.78 -3.02
N GLY A 16 -2.63 -7.83 -2.11
CA GLY A 16 -2.08 -6.51 -2.41
C GLY A 16 -0.79 -6.25 -1.64
N ILE A 17 0.09 -5.47 -2.27
CA ILE A 17 1.36 -5.01 -1.73
C ILE A 17 1.12 -3.72 -0.96
N MET A 18 1.46 -3.73 0.33
CA MET A 18 1.35 -2.59 1.23
C MET A 18 2.73 -2.06 1.62
N HIS A 19 2.83 -0.76 1.90
CA HIS A 19 4.08 -0.10 2.29
C HIS A 19 3.77 1.22 3.02
N PRO A 20 4.41 1.52 4.16
CA PRO A 20 4.11 2.74 4.92
C PRO A 20 4.55 4.04 4.22
N LEU A 21 5.46 3.93 3.24
CA LEU A 21 6.11 5.06 2.55
C LEU A 21 6.97 5.94 3.50
N PRO A 22 7.91 6.75 2.98
CA PRO A 22 8.39 6.76 1.59
C PRO A 22 9.09 5.46 1.23
N ARG A 23 9.04 5.08 -0.05
CA ARG A 23 9.90 4.00 -0.56
C ARG A 23 11.23 4.55 -1.07
N VAL A 24 12.30 3.77 -1.00
CA VAL A 24 13.63 4.13 -1.50
C VAL A 24 14.00 3.24 -2.69
N ASP A 25 14.43 2.00 -2.44
CA ASP A 25 14.89 1.02 -3.43
C ASP A 25 14.27 -0.38 -3.20
N GLU A 26 13.46 -0.51 -2.15
CA GLU A 26 12.84 -1.75 -1.72
C GLU A 26 11.62 -2.16 -2.58
N LEU A 27 11.04 -1.24 -3.35
CA LEU A 27 9.89 -1.49 -4.24
C LEU A 27 10.16 -0.94 -5.64
N SER A 28 10.10 -1.80 -6.66
CA SER A 28 10.26 -1.37 -8.05
C SER A 28 9.12 -0.43 -8.47
N PRO A 29 9.41 0.73 -9.12
CA PRO A 29 8.39 1.61 -9.68
C PRO A 29 7.48 0.95 -10.71
N GLU A 30 7.91 -0.15 -11.35
CA GLU A 30 7.10 -0.91 -12.31
C GLU A 30 5.81 -1.47 -11.68
N LEU A 31 5.81 -1.67 -10.36
CA LEU A 31 4.66 -2.14 -9.61
C LEU A 31 3.53 -1.11 -9.55
N ASP A 32 3.80 0.19 -9.71
CA ASP A 32 2.79 1.26 -9.54
C ASP A 32 1.60 1.13 -10.48
N SER A 33 1.84 0.56 -11.67
CA SER A 33 0.82 0.34 -12.69
C SER A 33 -0.07 -0.88 -12.42
N LYS A 34 0.26 -1.69 -11.39
CA LYS A 34 -0.36 -2.98 -11.15
C LYS A 34 -1.52 -2.83 -10.16
N PRO A 35 -2.62 -3.59 -10.35
CA PRO A 35 -3.77 -3.53 -9.44
C PRO A 35 -3.44 -3.98 -8.01
N ASN A 36 -2.30 -4.67 -7.83
CA ASN A 36 -1.82 -5.12 -6.53
C ASN A 36 -1.04 -4.04 -5.76
N ALA A 37 -0.75 -2.87 -6.34
CA ALA A 37 -0.01 -1.79 -5.67
C ALA A 37 -0.90 -0.99 -4.71
N TRP A 38 -1.21 -1.53 -3.54
CA TRP A 38 -2.13 -0.94 -2.57
C TRP A 38 -1.50 0.11 -1.65
N TYR A 39 -0.19 0.34 -1.70
CA TYR A 39 0.49 1.31 -0.83
C TYR A 39 0.00 2.76 -1.02
N PHE A 40 -0.45 3.15 -2.21
CA PHE A 40 -1.08 4.46 -2.41
C PHE A 40 -2.49 4.54 -1.81
N ASP A 41 -3.29 3.50 -2.04
CA ASP A 41 -4.63 3.40 -1.44
C ASP A 41 -4.56 3.33 0.08
N GLN A 42 -3.57 2.62 0.63
CA GLN A 42 -3.27 2.56 2.05
C GLN A 42 -3.02 3.96 2.63
N ALA A 43 -2.19 4.77 1.98
CA ALA A 43 -1.93 6.15 2.42
C ALA A 43 -3.22 6.99 2.42
N ARG A 44 -4.08 6.81 1.41
CA ARG A 44 -5.39 7.46 1.32
C ARG A 44 -6.35 6.99 2.43
N TRP A 45 -6.41 5.69 2.72
CA TRP A 45 -7.23 5.15 3.81
C TRP A 45 -6.81 5.71 5.17
N GLY A 46 -5.53 6.06 5.34
CA GLY A 46 -5.02 6.73 6.54
C GLY A 46 -5.75 8.04 6.88
N LEU A 47 -6.28 8.78 5.89
CA LEU A 47 -7.12 9.95 6.16
C LEU A 47 -8.41 9.56 6.87
N ASN A 48 -9.14 8.59 6.33
CA ASN A 48 -10.43 8.14 6.85
C ASN A 48 -10.28 7.58 8.27
N VAL A 49 -9.22 6.80 8.51
CA VAL A 49 -8.91 6.25 9.84
C VAL A 49 -8.67 7.38 10.85
N ARG A 50 -7.90 8.41 10.48
CA ARG A 50 -7.65 9.56 11.36
C ARG A 50 -8.92 10.35 11.65
N VAL A 51 -9.77 10.59 10.64
CA VAL A 51 -11.06 11.26 10.84
C VAL A 51 -11.95 10.47 11.79
N ALA A 52 -12.06 9.15 11.61
CA ALA A 52 -12.82 8.29 12.50
C ALA A 52 -12.27 8.32 13.94
N LEU A 53 -10.95 8.21 14.09
CA LEU A 53 -10.29 8.23 15.40
C LEU A 53 -10.50 9.56 16.12
N LEU A 54 -10.29 10.69 15.44
CA LEU A 54 -10.54 12.02 16.00
C LEU A 54 -12.02 12.19 16.39
N SER A 55 -12.93 11.69 15.56
CA SER A 55 -14.37 11.73 15.86
C SER A 55 -14.73 10.88 17.10
N LEU A 56 -13.99 9.81 17.40
CA LEU A 56 -14.23 9.01 18.60
C LEU A 56 -13.66 9.66 19.86
N ILE A 57 -12.51 10.34 19.75
CA ILE A 57 -11.83 10.97 20.89
C ILE A 57 -12.51 12.29 21.30
N LEU A 58 -12.99 13.06 20.32
CA LEU A 58 -13.57 14.40 20.53
C LEU A 58 -15.10 14.38 20.70
N ARG A 59 -15.71 13.20 20.82
CA ARG A 59 -17.15 13.02 21.05
C ARG A 59 -17.50 13.11 22.52
#